data_AF-A0A524JAJ3-F1
#
_entry.id   AF-A0A524JAJ3-F1
#
_cell.length_a   1.000
_cell.length_b   1.000
_cell.length_c   1.000
_cell.angle_alpha   90.00
_cell.angle_beta   90.00
_cell.angle_gamma   90.00
#
_symmetry.space_group_name_H-M   'P 1'
#
loop_
_entity.id
_entity.type
_entity.pdbx_description
1 polymer ?
#
loop_
_entity_poly.entity_id
_entity_poly.type
_entity_poly.pdbx_seq_one_letter_code
_entity_poly.pdbx_strand_id
1 'polypeptide(L)'
;DGYGFLLECAHHTTGLYGAAVPWKSGRDHKEQILKYPYGSSIINLTRDRGYGRVTIDDRGRAVPSYLISDELDVANFRRGLDEMIRLHEAAGAGEIQSLARGLGAWKRGDDLETFVSAVTAAPLAPREMGIFSAHQMGSCRMGTDPGTSVADPTGELHDVKGVWIGDGSAFPTASGTNPMFTIMALARRTATTIAAL
;
A
#
# COMPACT_ATOMS: atom_id res chain seq x y z
N ASP A 1 -7.89 18.23 -4.20
CA ASP A 1 -7.47 17.38 -5.34
C ASP A 1 -7.67 15.88 -5.07
N GLY A 2 -7.88 15.46 -3.82
CA GLY A 2 -8.26 14.08 -3.47
C GLY A 2 -7.08 13.17 -3.15
N TYR A 3 -5.87 13.72 -3.05
CA TYR A 3 -4.65 13.02 -2.61
C TYR A 3 -4.42 13.25 -1.12
N GLY A 4 -3.84 12.26 -0.45
CA GLY A 4 -3.69 12.23 1.00
C GLY A 4 -3.43 10.81 1.48
N PHE A 5 -3.73 10.56 2.75
CA PHE A 5 -3.65 9.25 3.33
C PHE A 5 -4.86 8.93 4.21
N LEU A 6 -5.11 7.64 4.41
CA LEU A 6 -6.03 7.11 5.40
C LEU A 6 -5.25 6.29 6.42
N LEU A 7 -5.63 6.40 7.69
CA LEU A 7 -5.15 5.50 8.73
C LEU A 7 -6.18 4.39 8.92
N GLU A 8 -5.74 3.15 8.76
CA GLU A 8 -6.61 1.97 8.82
C GLU A 8 -6.08 0.98 9.86
N CYS A 9 -6.95 0.50 10.73
CA CYS A 9 -6.64 -0.65 11.56
C CYS A 9 -6.65 -1.89 10.67
N ALA A 10 -5.52 -2.56 10.56
CA ALA A 10 -5.42 -3.75 9.74
C ALA A 10 -6.05 -4.97 10.42
N HIS A 11 -6.41 -5.97 9.63
CA HIS A 11 -6.84 -7.26 10.17
C HIS A 11 -5.69 -7.88 10.99
N HIS A 12 -5.87 -7.93 12.31
CA HIS A 12 -4.85 -8.39 13.25
C HIS A 12 -4.73 -9.91 13.20
N THR A 13 -3.89 -10.41 12.30
CA THR A 13 -3.52 -11.83 12.20
C THR A 13 -2.07 -11.99 12.58
N THR A 14 -1.69 -13.19 13.02
CA THR A 14 -0.29 -13.51 13.34
C THR A 14 0.64 -13.32 12.15
N GLY A 15 0.17 -13.61 10.93
CA GLY A 15 0.93 -13.42 9.70
C GLY A 15 1.20 -11.95 9.40
N LEU A 16 0.16 -11.09 9.45
CA LEU A 16 0.33 -9.66 9.21
C LEU A 16 1.15 -9.00 10.32
N TYR A 17 0.87 -9.34 11.58
CA TYR A 17 1.63 -8.82 12.71
C TYR A 17 3.11 -9.19 12.60
N GLY A 18 3.43 -10.44 12.25
CA GLY A 18 4.81 -10.86 12.02
C GLY A 18 5.48 -10.13 10.85
N ALA A 19 4.75 -9.87 9.76
CA ALA A 19 5.27 -9.05 8.67
C ALA A 19 5.46 -7.57 9.07
N ALA A 20 4.69 -7.08 10.04
CA ALA A 20 4.72 -5.72 10.57
C ALA A 20 5.70 -5.53 11.74
N VAL A 21 6.65 -6.46 11.94
CA VAL A 21 7.73 -6.35 12.92
C VAL A 21 9.08 -6.34 12.20
N PRO A 22 9.94 -5.33 12.41
CA PRO A 22 11.28 -5.33 11.85
C PRO A 22 12.08 -6.55 12.28
N TRP A 23 12.66 -7.26 11.33
CA TRP A 23 13.53 -8.40 11.64
C TRP A 23 14.88 -7.95 12.20
N LYS A 24 15.23 -8.42 13.41
CA LYS A 24 16.59 -8.27 13.99
C LYS A 24 17.29 -9.62 14.16
N SER A 25 16.60 -10.59 14.74
CA SER A 25 17.07 -11.97 14.90
C SER A 25 15.88 -12.91 15.12
N GLY A 26 16.11 -14.23 15.00
CA GLY A 26 15.05 -15.21 15.28
C GLY A 26 14.55 -15.18 16.72
N ARG A 27 15.42 -14.86 17.68
CA ARG A 27 15.02 -14.69 19.09
C ARG A 27 14.16 -13.45 19.28
N ASP A 28 14.64 -12.30 18.82
CA ASP A 28 13.91 -11.03 18.91
C ASP A 28 12.55 -11.15 18.24
N HIS A 29 12.49 -11.69 17.02
CA HIS A 29 11.23 -11.88 16.32
C HIS A 29 10.26 -12.77 17.11
N LYS A 30 10.73 -13.87 17.71
CA LYS A 30 9.91 -14.72 18.59
C LYS A 30 9.40 -13.94 19.80
N GLU A 31 10.24 -13.12 20.43
CA GLU A 31 9.85 -12.27 21.56
C GLU A 31 8.80 -11.23 21.15
N GLN A 32 8.91 -10.64 19.95
CA GLN A 32 7.89 -9.72 19.44
C GLN A 32 6.57 -10.44 19.14
N ILE A 33 6.60 -11.61 18.50
CA ILE A 33 5.40 -12.40 18.22
C ILE A 33 4.66 -12.79 19.51
N LEU A 34 5.36 -13.02 20.63
CA LEU A 34 4.72 -13.30 21.92
C LEU A 34 3.90 -12.11 22.46
N LYS A 35 4.16 -10.88 21.98
CA LYS A 35 3.37 -9.68 22.31
C LYS A 35 2.11 -9.53 21.46
N TYR A 36 1.90 -10.38 20.44
CA TYR A 36 0.76 -10.32 19.52
C TYR A 36 -0.60 -10.07 20.18
N PRO A 37 -0.98 -10.75 21.29
CA PRO A 37 -2.27 -10.53 21.95
C PRO A 37 -2.48 -9.11 22.51
N TYR A 38 -1.40 -8.35 22.65
CA TYR A 38 -1.37 -6.98 23.18
C TYR A 38 -0.97 -5.95 22.12
N GLY A 39 -0.72 -6.40 20.89
CA GLY A 39 -0.32 -5.55 19.78
C GLY A 39 -1.51 -5.01 19.00
N SER A 40 -1.30 -3.88 18.34
CA SER A 40 -2.18 -3.34 17.31
C SER A 40 -1.33 -2.83 16.15
N SER A 41 -1.80 -3.01 14.93
CA SER A 41 -1.14 -2.53 13.72
C SER A 41 -2.05 -1.57 12.97
N ILE A 42 -1.55 -0.36 12.74
CA ILE A 42 -2.19 0.65 11.89
C ILE A 42 -1.42 0.71 10.57
N ILE A 43 -2.13 0.86 9.46
CA ILE A 43 -1.57 1.06 8.14
C ILE A 43 -1.83 2.50 7.72
N ASN A 44 -0.80 3.14 7.16
CA ASN A 44 -0.90 4.39 6.43
C ASN A 44 -1.14 4.08 4.95
N LEU A 45 -2.39 4.20 4.50
CA LEU A 45 -2.77 4.03 3.11
C LEU A 45 -2.66 5.38 2.39
N THR A 46 -1.51 5.66 1.79
CA THR A 46 -1.31 6.85 0.96
C THR A 46 -1.89 6.64 -0.43
N ARG A 47 -2.76 7.55 -0.88
CA ARG A 47 -3.17 7.60 -2.29
C ARG A 47 -2.08 8.29 -3.08
N ASP A 48 -1.42 7.53 -3.94
CA ASP A 48 -0.27 7.93 -4.72
C ASP A 48 -0.62 8.62 -6.04
N ARG A 49 0.20 9.60 -6.41
CA ARG A 49 0.30 10.17 -7.77
C ARG A 49 1.34 9.45 -8.60
N GLY A 50 2.38 8.93 -7.94
CA GLY A 50 3.43 8.13 -8.53
C GLY A 50 2.88 6.87 -9.19
N TYR A 51 3.73 6.21 -9.97
CA TYR A 51 3.37 4.97 -10.63
C TYR A 51 4.55 4.01 -10.67
N GLY A 52 4.21 2.73 -10.71
CA GLY A 52 5.15 1.65 -10.93
C GLY A 52 5.07 1.08 -12.33
N ARG A 53 5.74 -0.04 -12.51
CA ARG A 53 5.66 -0.87 -13.71
C ARG A 53 5.66 -2.34 -13.32
N VAL A 54 4.83 -3.12 -14.00
CA VAL A 54 4.92 -4.57 -13.98
C VAL A 54 5.57 -5.02 -15.29
N THR A 55 6.65 -5.78 -15.20
CA THR A 55 7.28 -6.44 -16.36
C THR A 55 7.20 -7.95 -16.19
N ILE A 56 7.51 -8.71 -17.24
CA ILE A 56 7.63 -10.17 -17.20
C ILE A 56 9.12 -10.53 -17.31
N ASP A 57 9.63 -11.38 -16.40
CA ASP A 57 11.01 -11.87 -16.48
C ASP A 57 11.18 -13.01 -17.52
N ASP A 58 12.41 -13.45 -17.70
CA ASP A 58 12.78 -14.55 -18.62
C ASP A 58 12.11 -15.90 -18.29
N ARG A 59 11.55 -16.03 -17.08
CA ARG A 59 10.83 -17.21 -16.61
C ARG A 59 9.31 -17.02 -16.66
N GLY A 60 8.83 -15.95 -17.27
CA GLY A 60 7.39 -15.68 -17.39
C GLY A 60 6.74 -15.16 -16.11
N ARG A 61 7.51 -14.70 -15.11
CA ARG A 61 6.97 -14.22 -13.84
C ARG A 61 6.77 -12.71 -13.86
N ALA A 62 5.69 -12.25 -13.24
CA ALA A 62 5.45 -10.83 -13.04
C ALA A 62 6.45 -10.23 -12.04
N VAL A 63 7.07 -9.12 -12.44
CA VAL A 63 8.03 -8.35 -11.65
C VAL A 63 7.47 -6.94 -11.47
N PRO A 64 6.83 -6.65 -10.32
CA PRO A 64 6.42 -5.30 -10.00
C PRO A 64 7.63 -4.47 -9.56
N SER A 65 7.67 -3.23 -10.03
CA SER A 65 8.64 -2.20 -9.63
C SER A 65 7.87 -0.94 -9.28
N TYR A 66 8.13 -0.37 -8.11
CA TYR A 66 7.41 0.80 -7.61
C TYR A 66 8.31 1.56 -6.63
N LEU A 67 8.30 2.90 -6.71
CA LEU A 67 9.03 3.79 -5.81
C LEU A 67 8.12 4.94 -5.40
N ILE A 68 8.15 5.32 -4.13
CA ILE A 68 7.54 6.57 -3.66
C ILE A 68 8.57 7.68 -3.91
N SER A 69 8.45 8.34 -5.07
CA SER A 69 9.35 9.43 -5.47
C SER A 69 8.65 10.75 -5.75
N ASP A 70 7.32 10.75 -5.87
CA ASP A 70 6.56 11.98 -6.02
C ASP A 70 6.56 12.78 -4.70
N GLU A 71 6.79 14.09 -4.79
CA GLU A 71 6.99 14.95 -3.61
C GLU A 71 5.78 15.00 -2.68
N LEU A 72 4.56 15.01 -3.23
CA LEU A 72 3.34 15.04 -2.43
C LEU A 72 3.08 13.68 -1.80
N ASP A 73 3.37 12.59 -2.52
CA ASP A 73 3.24 11.23 -1.98
C ASP A 73 4.22 11.04 -0.81
N VAL A 74 5.46 11.49 -0.94
CA VAL A 74 6.45 11.47 0.15
C VAL A 74 5.97 12.31 1.34
N ALA A 75 5.45 13.51 1.10
CA ALA A 75 4.95 14.39 2.16
C ALA A 75 3.75 13.77 2.89
N ASN A 76 2.77 13.23 2.15
CA ASN A 76 1.61 12.55 2.71
C ASN A 76 2.00 11.28 3.48
N PHE A 77 2.92 10.48 2.93
CA PHE A 77 3.40 9.27 3.59
C PHE A 77 4.08 9.61 4.92
N ARG A 78 4.97 10.61 4.95
CA ARG A 78 5.64 11.06 6.18
C ARG A 78 4.66 11.60 7.20
N ARG A 79 3.67 12.39 6.78
CA ARG A 79 2.61 12.88 7.66
C ARG A 79 1.80 11.72 8.24
N GLY A 80 1.45 10.72 7.43
CA GLY A 80 0.75 9.52 7.93
C GLY A 80 1.57 8.73 8.96
N LEU A 81 2.89 8.64 8.81
CA LEU A 81 3.77 8.02 9.83
C LEU A 81 3.73 8.77 11.17
N ASP A 82 3.78 10.10 11.14
CA ASP A 82 3.67 10.95 12.34
C ASP A 82 2.33 10.69 13.06
N GLU A 83 1.23 10.81 12.32
CA GLU A 83 -0.12 10.62 12.87
C GLU A 83 -0.32 9.21 13.43
N MET A 84 0.24 8.17 12.80
CA MET A 84 0.22 6.81 13.34
C MET A 84 0.93 6.68 14.68
N ILE A 85 2.13 7.28 14.81
CA ILE A 85 2.91 7.25 16.05
C ILE A 85 2.13 7.93 17.17
N ARG A 86 1.60 9.14 16.91
CA ARG A 86 0.82 9.89 17.88
C ARG A 86 -0.48 9.16 18.26
N LEU A 87 -1.14 8.53 17.30
CA LEU A 87 -2.35 7.75 17.54
C LEU A 87 -2.07 6.54 18.45
N HIS A 88 -0.96 5.82 18.25
CA HIS A 88 -0.56 4.74 19.15
C HIS A 88 -0.20 5.25 20.55
N GLU A 89 0.52 6.38 20.65
CA GLU A 89 0.87 6.98 21.94
C GLU A 89 -0.38 7.37 22.73
N ALA A 90 -1.29 8.11 22.09
CA ALA A 90 -2.56 8.55 22.67
C ALA A 90 -3.48 7.38 23.03
N ALA A 91 -3.41 6.27 22.28
CA ALA A 91 -4.13 5.03 22.59
C ALA A 91 -3.55 4.25 23.78
N GLY A 92 -2.46 4.73 24.41
CA GLY A 92 -1.90 4.09 25.60
C GLY A 92 -0.80 3.07 25.32
N ALA A 93 -0.23 3.03 24.10
CA ALA A 93 0.83 2.07 23.77
C ALA A 93 2.02 2.16 24.74
N GLY A 94 2.46 1.02 25.29
CA GLY A 94 3.68 0.94 26.11
C GLY A 94 4.97 0.94 25.28
N GLU A 95 4.86 0.51 24.02
CA GLU A 95 5.94 0.40 23.04
C GLU A 95 5.37 0.68 21.64
N ILE A 96 6.10 1.41 20.80
CA ILE A 96 5.76 1.68 19.39
C ILE A 96 6.95 1.28 18.52
N GLN A 97 6.69 0.50 17.48
CA GLN A 97 7.69 0.10 16.50
C GLN A 97 7.39 0.72 15.14
N SER A 98 8.46 1.10 14.43
CA SER A 98 8.41 1.55 13.05
C SER A 98 9.03 0.48 12.14
N LEU A 99 8.59 0.44 10.89
CA LEU A 99 9.20 -0.39 9.84
C LEU A 99 10.49 0.21 9.25
N ALA A 100 10.94 1.36 9.76
CA ALA A 100 12.23 1.93 9.43
C ALA A 100 13.37 1.03 9.92
N ARG A 101 14.31 0.73 9.03
CA ARG A 101 15.49 -0.08 9.34
C ARG A 101 16.35 0.63 10.40
N GLY A 102 16.81 -0.15 11.38
CA GLY A 102 17.80 0.31 12.34
C GLY A 102 17.26 1.21 13.45
N LEU A 103 15.99 1.64 13.38
CA LEU A 103 15.37 2.37 14.48
C LEU A 103 14.94 1.41 15.61
N GLY A 104 15.19 1.86 16.85
CA GLY A 104 14.68 1.21 18.05
C GLY A 104 13.16 1.38 18.18
N ALA A 105 12.55 0.66 19.12
CA ALA A 105 11.18 0.94 19.52
C ALA A 105 11.17 2.16 20.45
N TRP A 106 10.16 3.03 20.30
CA TRP A 106 9.83 4.00 21.32
C TRP A 106 9.15 3.30 22.49
N LYS A 107 9.49 3.68 23.72
CA LYS A 107 8.84 3.19 24.94
C LYS A 107 8.13 4.34 25.64
N ARG A 108 7.05 4.03 26.35
CA ARG A 108 6.31 5.03 27.12
C ARG A 108 7.23 5.73 28.12
N GLY A 109 7.33 7.06 27.98
CA GLY A 109 8.24 7.91 28.76
C GLY A 109 9.45 8.41 27.97
N ASP A 110 9.75 7.82 26.81
CA ASP A 110 10.76 8.33 25.87
C ASP A 110 10.25 9.62 25.19
N ASP A 111 11.17 10.44 24.69
CA ASP A 111 10.83 11.63 23.91
C ASP A 111 10.16 11.25 22.57
N LEU A 112 8.86 11.51 22.48
CA LEU A 112 8.04 11.23 21.32
C LEU A 112 8.49 12.03 20.09
N GLU A 113 8.88 13.30 20.26
CA GLU A 113 9.23 14.16 19.12
C GLU A 113 10.54 13.70 18.47
N THR A 114 11.52 13.29 19.28
CA THR A 114 12.75 12.67 18.77
C THR A 114 12.44 11.40 17.96
N PHE A 115 11.52 10.55 18.43
CA PHE A 115 11.13 9.34 17.72
C PHE A 115 10.37 9.64 16.41
N VAL A 116 9.40 10.55 16.45
CA VAL A 116 8.66 11.01 15.26
C VAL A 116 9.63 11.57 14.22
N SER A 117 10.54 12.46 14.63
CA SER A 117 11.55 13.04 13.74
C SER A 117 12.44 11.97 13.11
N ALA A 118 12.89 10.98 13.89
CA ALA A 118 13.72 9.89 13.37
C ALA A 118 12.97 9.01 12.36
N VAL A 119 11.72 8.64 12.64
CA VAL A 119 10.92 7.78 11.76
C VAL A 119 10.54 8.50 10.46
N THR A 120 10.11 9.76 10.54
CA THR A 120 9.68 10.54 9.38
C THR A 120 10.86 10.97 8.49
N ALA A 121 12.05 11.16 9.05
CA ALA A 121 13.28 11.45 8.31
C ALA A 121 13.93 10.20 7.68
N ALA A 122 13.49 8.99 8.07
CA ALA A 122 14.07 7.75 7.56
C ALA A 122 14.00 7.67 6.02
N PRO A 123 15.04 7.15 5.35
CA PRO A 123 15.02 6.99 3.91
C PRO A 123 13.89 6.05 3.46
N LEU A 124 13.15 6.43 2.41
CA LEU A 124 12.11 5.59 1.79
C LEU A 124 12.67 4.67 0.68
N ALA A 125 13.99 4.54 0.62
CA ALA A 125 14.67 3.72 -0.36
C ALA A 125 14.41 2.22 -0.13
N PRO A 126 14.57 1.37 -1.17
CA PRO A 126 14.45 -0.07 -1.01
C PRO A 126 15.31 -0.58 0.15
N ARG A 127 14.72 -1.42 1.00
CA ARG A 127 15.30 -2.01 2.22
C ARG A 127 15.44 -1.04 3.40
N GLU A 128 15.24 0.27 3.26
CA GLU A 128 15.38 1.22 4.37
C GLU A 128 14.07 1.40 5.16
N MET A 129 12.92 1.36 4.49
CA MET A 129 11.60 1.38 5.11
C MET A 129 10.78 0.21 4.58
N GLY A 130 10.08 -0.50 5.47
CA GLY A 130 9.08 -1.49 5.07
C GLY A 130 7.86 -0.80 4.45
N ILE A 131 7.86 -0.68 3.13
CA ILE A 131 6.75 -0.15 2.34
C ILE A 131 6.22 -1.27 1.45
N PHE A 132 4.92 -1.41 1.40
CA PHE A 132 4.23 -2.38 0.57
C PHE A 132 2.98 -1.73 -0.05
N SER A 133 2.49 -2.30 -1.14
CA SER A 133 1.17 -1.96 -1.65
C SER A 133 0.23 -3.12 -1.35
N ALA A 134 -0.90 -2.80 -0.72
CA ALA A 134 -1.97 -3.73 -0.45
C ALA A 134 -2.79 -4.06 -1.72
N HIS A 135 -2.83 -3.13 -2.67
CA HIS A 135 -3.73 -3.17 -3.83
C HIS A 135 -3.02 -2.65 -5.07
N GLN A 136 -2.57 -3.55 -5.94
CA GLN A 136 -2.01 -3.15 -7.24
C GLN A 136 -3.12 -2.86 -8.23
N MET A 137 -3.02 -1.73 -8.91
CA MET A 137 -4.07 -1.20 -9.79
C MET A 137 -3.46 -0.53 -11.02
N GLY A 138 -4.24 -0.43 -12.09
CA GLY A 138 -3.91 0.42 -13.25
C GLY A 138 -2.82 -0.07 -14.20
N SER A 139 -2.42 -1.34 -14.12
CA SER A 139 -1.44 -1.93 -15.03
C SER A 139 -1.96 -2.12 -16.46
N CYS A 140 -3.28 -2.19 -16.65
CA CYS A 140 -3.96 -2.35 -17.95
C CYS A 140 -5.12 -1.36 -18.07
N ARG A 141 -4.80 -0.07 -17.88
CA ARG A 141 -5.82 0.99 -17.69
C ARG A 141 -6.82 1.08 -18.84
N MET A 142 -8.07 1.37 -18.50
CA MET A 142 -9.09 1.78 -19.47
C MET A 142 -8.93 3.26 -19.83
N GLY A 143 -9.24 3.61 -21.08
CA GLY A 143 -9.22 4.97 -21.58
C GLY A 143 -9.75 5.07 -23.01
N THR A 144 -9.96 6.30 -23.49
CA THR A 144 -10.46 6.53 -24.86
C THR A 144 -9.35 6.54 -25.91
N ASP A 145 -8.09 6.61 -25.50
CA ASP A 145 -6.94 6.74 -26.39
C ASP A 145 -6.07 5.46 -26.33
N PRO A 146 -5.94 4.69 -27.43
CA PRO A 146 -5.11 3.49 -27.47
C PRO A 146 -3.61 3.77 -27.31
N GLY A 147 -3.16 5.02 -27.50
CA GLY A 147 -1.77 5.41 -27.25
C GLY A 147 -1.42 5.49 -25.76
N THR A 148 -2.42 5.61 -24.90
CA THR A 148 -2.25 5.81 -23.45
C THR A 148 -3.06 4.83 -22.59
N SER A 149 -3.83 3.93 -23.18
CA SER A 149 -4.66 2.94 -22.48
C SER A 149 -4.66 1.58 -23.19
N VAL A 150 -4.96 0.52 -22.44
CA VAL A 150 -4.95 -0.87 -22.93
C VAL A 150 -6.34 -1.30 -23.40
N ALA A 151 -7.37 -0.84 -22.70
CA ALA A 151 -8.77 -1.12 -23.02
C ALA A 151 -9.56 0.18 -23.20
N ASP A 152 -10.65 0.09 -23.94
CA ASP A 152 -11.62 1.17 -24.08
C ASP A 152 -12.45 1.36 -22.78
N PRO A 153 -13.33 2.38 -22.70
CA PRO A 153 -14.14 2.61 -21.51
C PRO A 153 -15.12 1.47 -21.14
N THR A 154 -15.44 0.59 -22.10
CA THR A 154 -16.28 -0.59 -21.87
C THR A 154 -15.48 -1.74 -21.23
N GLY A 155 -14.16 -1.69 -21.36
CA GLY A 155 -13.21 -2.69 -20.89
C GLY A 155 -12.70 -3.60 -22.01
N GLU A 156 -13.11 -3.42 -23.27
CA GLU A 156 -12.61 -4.21 -24.40
C GLU A 156 -11.19 -3.74 -24.77
N LEU A 157 -10.29 -4.65 -25.10
CA LEU A 157 -8.96 -4.28 -25.58
C LEU A 157 -9.04 -3.47 -26.88
N HIS A 158 -8.16 -2.49 -27.01
CA HIS A 158 -8.09 -1.67 -28.23
C HIS A 158 -7.57 -2.48 -29.43
N ASP A 159 -6.61 -3.37 -29.20
CA ASP A 159 -5.88 -4.12 -30.22
C ASP A 159 -6.50 -5.49 -30.55
N VAL A 160 -7.29 -6.07 -29.65
CA VAL A 160 -7.92 -7.38 -29.83
C VAL A 160 -9.40 -7.34 -29.46
N LYS A 161 -10.26 -7.54 -30.47
CA LYS A 161 -11.71 -7.65 -30.28
C LYS A 161 -12.10 -8.96 -29.61
N GLY A 162 -13.14 -8.93 -28.79
CA GLY A 162 -13.62 -10.09 -28.06
C GLY A 162 -12.86 -10.38 -26.76
N VAL A 163 -12.03 -9.45 -26.26
CA VAL A 163 -11.26 -9.60 -25.03
C VAL A 163 -11.50 -8.40 -24.11
N TRP A 164 -11.88 -8.66 -22.85
CA TRP A 164 -12.22 -7.62 -21.88
C TRP A 164 -11.47 -7.73 -20.55
N ILE A 165 -11.32 -6.61 -19.87
CA ILE A 165 -10.74 -6.50 -18.52
C ILE A 165 -11.84 -6.19 -17.49
N GLY A 166 -11.84 -6.94 -16.38
CA GLY A 166 -12.83 -6.82 -15.30
C GLY A 166 -12.22 -6.73 -13.90
N ASP A 167 -10.93 -6.45 -13.76
CA ASP A 167 -10.24 -6.37 -12.47
C ASP A 167 -9.62 -4.99 -12.19
N GLY A 168 -8.87 -4.86 -11.09
CA GLY A 168 -8.24 -3.59 -10.69
C GLY A 168 -7.17 -3.06 -11.66
N SER A 169 -6.67 -3.87 -12.60
CA SER A 169 -5.72 -3.41 -13.61
C SER A 169 -6.34 -2.38 -14.56
N ALA A 170 -7.66 -2.41 -14.74
CA ALA A 170 -8.40 -1.48 -15.59
C ALA A 170 -8.62 -0.09 -14.98
N PHE A 171 -8.29 0.12 -13.71
CA PHE A 171 -8.46 1.43 -13.07
C PHE A 171 -7.52 2.46 -13.72
N PRO A 172 -7.96 3.72 -13.92
CA PRO A 172 -7.11 4.75 -14.51
C PRO A 172 -5.99 5.23 -13.55
N THR A 173 -6.23 5.12 -12.24
CA THR A 173 -5.31 5.53 -11.16
C THR A 173 -5.69 4.84 -9.85
N ALA A 174 -4.87 4.97 -8.80
CA ALA A 174 -5.17 4.46 -7.48
C ALA A 174 -6.43 5.11 -6.89
N SER A 175 -7.31 4.29 -6.30
CA SER A 175 -8.55 4.73 -5.66
C SER A 175 -8.31 5.49 -4.35
N GLY A 176 -7.19 5.22 -3.66
CA GLY A 176 -6.92 5.73 -2.31
C GLY A 176 -7.74 5.07 -1.19
N THR A 177 -8.47 4.01 -1.52
CA THR A 177 -9.32 3.22 -0.61
C THR A 177 -9.29 1.75 -1.02
N ASN A 178 -9.75 0.86 -0.15
CA ASN A 178 -9.83 -0.58 -0.42
C ASN A 178 -10.76 -0.82 -1.62
N PRO A 179 -10.26 -1.34 -2.76
CA PRO A 179 -10.98 -1.25 -4.04
C PRO A 179 -11.95 -2.42 -4.28
N MET A 180 -12.17 -3.32 -3.31
CA MET A 180 -12.93 -4.56 -3.49
C MET A 180 -14.30 -4.34 -4.16
N PHE A 181 -15.14 -3.47 -3.58
CA PHE A 181 -16.47 -3.21 -4.13
C PHE A 181 -16.40 -2.52 -5.50
N THR A 182 -15.43 -1.62 -5.71
CA THR A 182 -15.25 -0.93 -6.99
C THR A 182 -14.81 -1.91 -8.07
N ILE A 183 -13.93 -2.87 -7.75
CA ILE A 183 -13.51 -3.94 -8.66
C ILE A 183 -14.70 -4.86 -8.97
N MET A 184 -15.48 -5.26 -7.97
CA MET A 184 -16.68 -6.08 -8.18
C MET A 184 -17.72 -5.36 -9.06
N ALA A 185 -17.91 -4.06 -8.84
CA ALA A 185 -18.80 -3.24 -9.66
C ALA A 185 -18.29 -3.13 -11.10
N LEU A 186 -16.98 -2.93 -11.29
CA LEU A 186 -16.34 -2.92 -12.61
C LEU A 186 -16.51 -4.27 -13.32
N ALA A 187 -16.20 -5.38 -12.66
CA ALA A 187 -16.37 -6.73 -13.20
C ALA A 187 -17.82 -6.97 -13.65
N ARG A 188 -18.79 -6.61 -12.80
CA ARG A 188 -20.23 -6.73 -13.11
C ARG A 188 -20.63 -5.87 -14.31
N ARG A 189 -20.14 -4.63 -14.37
CA ARG A 189 -20.38 -3.72 -15.49
C ARG A 189 -19.85 -4.31 -16.80
N THR A 190 -18.58 -4.76 -16.81
CA THR A 190 -17.96 -5.39 -17.98
C THR A 190 -18.73 -6.63 -18.43
N ALA A 191 -19.11 -7.52 -17.50
CA ALA A 191 -19.92 -8.71 -17.82
C ALA A 191 -21.30 -8.36 -18.40
N THR A 192 -21.93 -7.29 -17.90
CA THR A 192 -23.23 -6.82 -18.43
C THR A 192 -23.08 -6.28 -19.85
N THR A 193 -21.99 -5.56 -20.15
CA THR A 193 -21.68 -5.12 -21.51
C THR A 193 -21.55 -6.32 -22.45
N ILE A 194 -20.79 -7.35 -22.05
CA ILE A 194 -20.58 -8.55 -22.85
C ILE A 194 -21.91 -9.27 -23.12
N ALA A 195 -22.77 -9.39 -22.11
CA ALA A 195 -24.07 -10.06 -22.25
C ALA A 195 -25.08 -9.31 -23.15
N ALA A 196 -24.82 -8.04 -23.47
CA ALA A 196 -25.66 -7.21 -24.32
C ALA A 196 -25.21 -7.17 -25.79
N LEU A 197 -24.11 -7.86 -26.13
CA LEU A 197 -23.61 -8.04 -27.50
C LEU A 197 -24.41 -9.12 -28.25
#